data_AF-A0A8S2WXL0-F1
#
_entry.id   AF-A0A8S2WXL0-F1
#
_cell.length_a   1.000
_cell.length_b   1.000
_cell.length_c   1.000
_cell.angle_alpha   90.00
_cell.angle_beta   90.00
_cell.angle_gamma   90.00
#
_symmetry.space_group_name_H-M   'P 1'
#
loop_
_entity.id
_entity.type
_entity.pdbx_description
1 polymer ?
#
loop_
_entity_poly.entity_id
_entity_poly.type
_entity_poly.pdbx_seq_one_letter_code
_entity_poly.pdbx_strand_id
1 'polypeptide(L)' 'MLSDEEATLYDRQIRLWGADAQLKLRQTRLLLINVNSLSIEVCKNLCLAGVASITIFDNTR' A
#
# COMPACT_ATOMS: atom_id res chain seq x y z
N MET A 1 -4.60 15.77 3.01
CA MET A 1 -3.23 15.98 3.53
C MET A 1 -2.87 14.79 4.40
N LEU A 2 -1.58 14.45 4.49
CA LEU A 2 -1.07 13.44 5.42
C LEU A 2 -1.18 13.97 6.86
N SER A 3 -1.47 13.11 7.82
CA SER A 3 -1.32 13.48 9.24
C SER A 3 0.16 13.57 9.62
N ASP A 4 0.49 14.22 10.75
CA ASP A 4 1.88 14.31 11.23
C ASP A 4 2.49 12.92 11.54
N GLU A 5 1.65 11.99 12.02
CA GLU A 5 2.04 10.61 12.25
C GLU A 5 2.35 9.88 10.93
N GLU A 6 1.51 10.04 9.91
CA GLU A 6 1.74 9.47 8.58
C GLU A 6 2.96 10.08 7.89
N ALA A 7 3.16 11.39 8.04
CA ALA A 7 4.33 12.08 7.51
C ALA A 7 5.62 11.52 8.14
N THR A 8 5.60 11.22 9.44
CA THR A 8 6.72 10.59 10.15
C THR A 8 6.93 9.14 9.70
N LEU A 9 5.85 8.36 9.61
CA LEU A 9 5.87 6.95 9.19
C LEU A 9 6.44 6.78 7.78
N TYR A 10 6.02 7.64 6.84
CA TYR A 10 6.39 7.56 5.43
C TYR A 10 7.54 8.48 5.03
N ASP A 11 8.19 9.19 5.95
CA ASP A 11 9.23 10.21 5.65
C ASP A 11 10.28 9.71 4.64
N ARG A 12 10.84 8.51 4.86
CA ARG A 12 11.86 7.94 3.95
C ARG A 12 11.32 7.65 2.55
N GLN A 13 10.08 7.19 2.46
CA GLN A 13 9.44 6.86 1.18
C GLN A 13 9.06 8.15 0.43
N ILE A 14 8.55 9.16 1.16
CA ILE A 14 8.26 10.50 0.64
C ILE A 14 9.53 11.17 0.10
N ARG A 15 10.68 11.01 0.74
CA ARG A 15 11.97 11.52 0.22
C ARG A 15 12.38 10.88 -1.10
N LEU A 16 11.95 9.64 -1.35
CA LEU A 16 12.29 8.89 -2.56
C LEU A 16 11.38 9.28 -3.75
N TRP A 17 10.06 9.27 -3.56
CA TRP A 17 9.09 9.45 -4.66
C TRP A 17 8.21 10.70 -4.56
N GLY A 18 8.36 11.50 -3.50
CA GLY A 18 7.63 12.75 -3.28
C GLY A 18 6.29 12.60 -2.58
N ALA A 19 5.80 13.69 -2.00
CA ALA A 19 4.55 13.73 -1.24
C ALA A 19 3.31 13.46 -2.13
N ASP A 20 3.32 13.94 -3.37
CA ASP A 20 2.22 13.73 -4.32
C ASP A 20 2.03 12.25 -4.66
N ALA A 21 3.12 11.49 -4.80
CA ALA A 21 3.07 10.05 -5.02
C ALA A 21 2.49 9.33 -3.79
N GLN A 22 2.90 9.73 -2.58
CA GLN A 22 2.36 9.17 -1.34
C GLN A 22 0.86 9.44 -1.20
N LEU A 23 0.41 10.65 -1.56
CA LEU A 23 -1.02 11.01 -1.54
C LEU A 23 -1.83 10.16 -2.53
N LYS A 24 -1.29 9.89 -3.73
CA LYS A 24 -1.94 9.00 -4.70
C LYS A 24 -2.04 7.56 -4.18
N LEU A 25 -0.97 7.03 -3.56
CA LEU A 25 -1.00 5.71 -2.93
C LEU A 25 -2.08 5.64 -1.84
N ARG A 26 -2.17 6.64 -0.97
CA ARG A 26 -3.20 6.76 0.08
C ARG A 26 -4.65 6.81 -0.41
N GLN A 27 -4.87 7.05 -1.70
CA GLN A 27 -6.19 7.03 -2.34
C GLN A 27 -6.43 5.76 -3.18
N THR A 28 -5.40 4.94 -3.36
CA THR A 28 -5.45 3.76 -4.23
C THR A 28 -6.09 2.58 -3.49
N ARG A 29 -7.11 1.99 -4.11
CA ARG A 29 -7.77 0.75 -3.65
C ARG A 29 -7.42 -0.38 -4.60
N LEU A 30 -6.93 -1.48 -4.06
CA LEU A 30 -6.43 -2.62 -4.82
C LEU A 30 -7.28 -3.87 -4.56
N LEU A 31 -7.42 -4.71 -5.57
CA LEU A 31 -7.98 -6.04 -5.46
C LEU A 31 -6.86 -7.06 -5.72
N LEU A 32 -6.57 -7.91 -4.75
CA LEU A 32 -5.64 -9.02 -4.87
C LEU A 32 -6.44 -10.30 -5.09
N ILE A 33 -6.25 -10.94 -6.24
CA ILE A 33 -6.95 -12.17 -6.65
C ILE A 33 -6.02 -13.36 -6.52
N ASN A 34 -6.47 -14.42 -5.85
CA ASN A 34 -5.76 -15.67 -5.55
C ASN A 34 -4.51 -15.46 -4.67
N VAL A 35 -4.57 -15.98 -3.44
CA VAL A 35 -3.44 -15.86 -2.52
C VAL A 35 -2.46 -17.01 -2.74
N ASN A 36 -1.19 -16.66 -2.91
CA ASN A 36 -0.08 -17.60 -2.99
C ASN A 36 1.17 -16.94 -2.36
N SER A 37 2.27 -17.68 -2.25
CA SER A 37 3.49 -17.19 -1.60
C SER A 37 4.02 -15.89 -2.22
N LEU A 38 3.87 -15.69 -3.53
CA LEU A 38 4.29 -14.47 -4.21
C LEU A 38 3.32 -13.31 -3.93
N SER A 39 2.01 -13.55 -4.03
CA SER A 39 1.01 -12.49 -3.87
C SER A 39 0.96 -11.97 -2.43
N ILE A 40 1.31 -12.79 -1.44
CA ILE A 40 1.52 -12.36 -0.05
C ILE A 40 2.67 -11.36 0.07
N GLU A 41 3.81 -11.63 -0.55
CA GLU A 41 4.96 -10.73 -0.53
C GLU A 41 4.66 -9.39 -1.21
N VAL A 42 3.93 -9.44 -2.33
CA VAL A 42 3.42 -8.24 -3.01
C VAL A 42 2.45 -7.48 -2.12
N CYS A 43 1.50 -8.17 -1.47
CA CYS A 43 0.53 -7.57 -0.56
C CYS A 43 1.22 -6.85 0.59
N LYS A 44 2.23 -7.48 1.21
CA LYS A 44 3.04 -6.88 2.28
C LYS A 44 3.68 -5.58 1.81
N ASN A 45 4.33 -5.58 0.64
CA ASN A 45 4.99 -4.38 0.12
C ASN A 45 4.00 -3.26 -0.17
N LEU A 46 2.81 -3.58 -0.70
CA LEU A 46 1.75 -2.60 -0.95
C LEU A 46 1.17 -2.03 0.36
N CYS A 47 0.97 -2.86 1.38
CA CYS A 47 0.58 -2.40 2.72
C CYS A 47 1.64 -1.45 3.30
N LEU A 48 2.92 -1.81 3.26
CA LEU A 48 4.03 -0.99 3.77
C LEU A 48 4.21 0.32 2.98
N ALA A 49 3.83 0.34 1.70
CA ALA A 49 3.82 1.54 0.87
C ALA A 49 2.70 2.53 1.25
N GLY A 50 1.68 2.09 2.00
CA GLY A 50 0.60 2.96 2.50
C GLY A 50 -0.55 3.15 1.53
N VAL A 51 -0.99 2.08 0.85
CA VAL A 51 -2.21 2.11 0.03
C VAL A 51 -3.49 2.28 0.87
N ALA A 52 -4.58 2.76 0.27
CA ALA A 52 -5.82 3.04 0.98
C ALA A 52 -6.51 1.76 1.50
N SER A 53 -6.61 0.75 0.62
CA SER A 53 -7.21 -0.54 0.96
C SER A 53 -6.72 -1.62 0.01
N ILE A 54 -6.61 -2.84 0.52
CA ILE A 54 -6.41 -4.04 -0.28
C ILE A 54 -7.58 -4.97 0.02
N THR A 55 -8.40 -5.25 -0.99
CA THR A 55 -9.42 -6.29 -0.94
C THR A 55 -8.77 -7.58 -1.42
N ILE A 56 -8.88 -8.63 -0.63
CA ILE A 56 -8.36 -9.95 -1.01
C ILE A 56 -9.55 -10.80 -1.44
N PHE A 57 -9.48 -11.31 -2.66
CA PHE A 57 -10.40 -12.32 -3.16
C PHE A 57 -9.60 -13.59 -3.41
N ASP A 58 -9.81 -14.57 -2.53
CA ASP A 58 -9.25 -15.90 -2.69
C ASP A 58 -10.38 -16.89 -2.87
N ASN A 59 -10.40 -17.55 -4.03
CA ASN A 59 -11.35 -18.59 -4.36
C ASN A 59 -10.63 -19.91 -4.64
N THR A 60 -9.54 -20.14 -3.91
CA THR A 60 -8.99 -21.49 -3.77
C THR A 60 -9.97 -22.33 -2.96
N ARG A 61 -10.35 -23.48 -3.54
CA ARG A 61 -11.08 -24.53 -2.84
C ARG A 61 -10.23 -25.14 -1.73
#